data_AF-A0A518N226-F1
#
_entry.id   AF-A0A518N226-F1
#
_cell.length_a   1.000
_cell.length_b   1.000
_cell.length_c   1.000
_cell.angle_alpha   90.00
_cell.angle_beta   90.00
_cell.angle_gamma   90.00
#
_symmetry.space_group_name_H-M   'P 1'
#
loop_
_entity.id
_entity.type
_entity.pdbx_description
1 polymer ?
#
loop_
_entity_poly.entity_id
_entity_poly.type
_entity_poly.pdbx_seq_one_letter_code
_entity_poly.pdbx_strand_id
1 'polypeptide(L)'
;MFVTADGSIAEGTFWNIALWDGETATWPEGPVLAGVTLSLLRQALAQAAIPQRSIPVRLDAIGAYRAAFALNSTGIQDIAAIDGHVFGGDARFGAWLRALLAASPWEPF
;
A
#
# COMPACT_ATOMS: atom_id res chain seq x y z
N MET A 1 12.13 -6.60 -8.11
CA MET A 1 12.21 -5.82 -6.88
C MET A 1 13.61 -5.25 -6.83
N PHE A 2 13.76 -3.94 -6.95
CA PHE A 2 15.03 -3.26 -6.79
C PHE A 2 15.08 -2.61 -5.41
N VAL A 3 16.28 -2.61 -4.84
CA VAL A 3 16.61 -1.93 -3.59
C VAL A 3 17.57 -0.82 -4.00
N THR A 4 17.32 0.42 -3.58
CA THR A 4 18.23 1.53 -3.83
C THR A 4 19.58 1.27 -3.18
N ALA A 5 20.61 2.01 -3.60
CA ALA A 5 21.95 1.90 -3.01
C ALA A 5 21.98 2.14 -1.48
N ASP A 6 20.97 2.83 -0.92
CA ASP A 6 20.81 3.04 0.52
C ASP A 6 19.98 1.96 1.24
N GLY A 7 19.47 0.93 0.56
CA GLY A 7 18.65 -0.12 1.19
C GLY A 7 17.16 0.20 1.27
N SER A 8 16.73 1.33 0.69
CA SER A 8 15.31 1.68 0.55
C SER A 8 14.69 0.87 -0.58
N ILE A 9 13.43 0.48 -0.41
CA ILE A 9 12.73 -0.25 -1.48
C ILE A 9 12.40 0.77 -2.57
N ALA A 10 13.12 0.71 -3.70
CA ALA A 10 12.73 1.44 -4.90
C ALA A 10 12.61 0.48 -6.08
N GLU A 11 11.37 0.35 -6.52
CA GLU A 11 10.94 -0.12 -7.84
C GLU A 11 10.86 -1.63 -8.08
N GLY A 12 9.62 -2.11 -8.19
CA GLY A 12 9.13 -2.48 -9.51
C GLY A 12 8.38 -1.27 -10.06
N THR A 13 8.71 -0.83 -11.26
CA THR A 13 8.15 0.34 -11.94
C THR A 13 6.60 0.27 -11.93
N PHE A 14 5.94 1.30 -11.37
CA PHE A 14 4.50 1.63 -11.51
C PHE A 14 3.43 1.09 -10.51
N TRP A 15 3.74 0.83 -9.24
CA TRP A 15 2.75 0.29 -8.30
C TRP A 15 2.80 1.03 -6.98
N ASN A 16 1.67 1.61 -6.57
CA ASN A 16 1.57 2.25 -5.26
C ASN A 16 1.48 1.14 -4.22
N ILE A 17 2.34 1.15 -3.19
CA ILE A 17 2.30 0.15 -2.11
C ILE A 17 1.75 0.83 -0.85
N ALA A 18 0.83 0.15 -0.17
CA ALA A 18 0.40 0.48 1.18
C ALA A 18 0.92 -0.57 2.16
N LEU A 19 1.63 -0.13 3.19
CA LEU A 19 2.08 -0.97 4.30
C LEU A 19 1.20 -0.72 5.51
N TRP A 20 0.81 -1.79 6.21
CA TRP A 20 -0.13 -1.74 7.32
C TRP A 20 0.48 -2.42 8.54
N ASP A 21 0.60 -1.70 9.65
CA ASP A 21 1.09 -2.22 10.92
C ASP A 21 -0.04 -2.71 11.86
N GLY A 22 -1.31 -2.44 11.52
CA GLY A 22 -2.47 -2.73 12.38
C GLY A 22 -3.17 -1.48 12.89
N GLU A 23 -2.53 -0.32 12.78
CA GLU A 23 -3.04 0.95 13.29
C GLU A 23 -2.86 2.08 12.28
N THR A 24 -1.69 2.18 11.65
CA THR A 24 -1.30 3.25 10.72
C THR A 24 -0.99 2.71 9.34
N ALA A 25 -1.58 3.33 8.31
CA ALA A 25 -1.19 3.08 6.93
C ALA A 25 0.08 3.87 6.59
N THR A 26 1.12 3.17 6.14
CA THR A 26 2.40 3.76 5.73
C THR A 26 2.56 3.69 4.22
N TRP A 27 2.87 4.84 3.64
CA TRP A 27 3.16 5.02 2.22
C TRP A 27 4.67 5.19 2.05
N PRO A 28 5.38 4.24 1.41
CA PRO A 28 6.79 4.41 1.11
C PRO A 28 7.02 5.66 0.26
N GLU A 29 7.99 6.48 0.63
CA GLU A 29 8.45 7.59 -0.22
C GLU A 29 9.14 7.04 -1.48
N GLY A 30 8.74 7.56 -2.63
CA GLY A 30 9.24 7.16 -3.95
C GLY A 30 8.43 7.82 -5.06
N PRO A 31 8.76 7.58 -6.35
CA PRO A 31 7.93 8.05 -7.46
C PRO A 31 6.55 7.39 -7.38
N VAL A 32 5.57 8.16 -6.91
CA VAL A 32 4.17 7.76 -6.81
C VAL A 32 3.48 8.03 -8.14
N LEU A 33 2.80 7.04 -8.70
CA LEU A 33 1.77 7.32 -9.68
C LEU A 33 0.56 7.88 -8.94
N ALA A 34 0.39 9.20 -8.98
CA ALA A 34 -0.80 9.88 -8.44
C ALA A 34 -2.04 9.47 -9.24
N GLY A 35 -2.52 8.26 -8.99
CA GLY A 35 -3.70 7.68 -9.62
C GLY A 35 -4.93 7.85 -8.74
N VAL A 36 -6.11 7.80 -9.38
CA VAL A 36 -7.42 7.89 -8.73
C VAL A 36 -7.53 6.89 -7.57
N THR A 37 -7.05 5.66 -7.75
CA THR A 37 -7.04 4.61 -6.71
C THR A 37 -6.33 5.06 -5.42
N LEU A 38 -5.18 5.73 -5.53
CA LEU A 38 -4.41 6.16 -4.36
C LEU A 38 -5.14 7.29 -3.62
N SER A 39 -5.67 8.27 -4.36
CA SER A 39 -6.43 9.38 -3.78
C SER A 39 -7.67 8.89 -3.04
N LEU A 40 -8.43 7.96 -3.63
CA LEU A 40 -9.60 7.33 -3.01
C LEU A 40 -9.22 6.59 -1.73
N LEU A 41 -8.14 5.81 -1.75
CA LEU A 41 -7.70 5.09 -0.56
C LEU A 41 -7.33 6.05 0.57
N ARG A 42 -6.55 7.09 0.27
CA ARG A 42 -6.15 8.10 1.24
C ARG A 42 -7.36 8.81 1.85
N GLN A 43 -8.34 9.16 1.01
CA GLN A 43 -9.56 9.81 1.47
C GLN A 43 -10.39 8.90 2.36
N ALA A 44 -10.50 7.62 2.02
CA ALA A 44 -11.25 6.66 2.82
C ALA A 44 -10.59 6.34 4.16
N LEU A 45 -9.26 6.21 4.18
CA LEU A 45 -8.50 6.07 5.41
C LEU A 45 -8.71 7.28 6.31
N ALA A 46 -8.72 8.50 5.74
CA ALA A 46 -9.02 9.72 6.48
C ALA A 46 -10.46 9.73 7.02
N GLN A 47 -11.46 9.33 6.22
CA GLN A 47 -12.86 9.22 6.65
C GLN A 47 -13.06 8.17 7.76
N ALA A 48 -12.29 7.09 7.73
CA ALA A 48 -12.28 6.06 8.75
C ALA A 48 -11.42 6.44 9.98
N ALA A 49 -10.88 7.65 10.03
CA ALA A 49 -9.97 8.14 11.07
C ALA A 49 -8.73 7.23 11.28
N ILE A 50 -8.28 6.55 10.23
CA ILE A 50 -7.07 5.72 10.24
C ILE A 50 -5.87 6.64 10.00
N PRO A 51 -4.88 6.68 10.91
CA PRO A 51 -3.65 7.44 10.73
C PRO A 51 -2.90 7.03 9.47
N GLN A 52 -2.27 8.03 8.83
CA GLN A 52 -1.49 7.84 7.61
C GLN A 52 -0.16 8.56 7.72
N ARG A 53 0.91 7.94 7.22
CA ARG A 53 2.23 8.58 7.11
C ARG A 53 2.90 8.25 5.79
N SER A 54 3.68 9.20 5.29
CA SER A 54 4.58 9.01 4.15
C SER A 54 6.00 9.16 4.67
N ILE A 55 6.79 8.08 4.58
CA ILE A 55 8.19 8.03 5.04
C ILE A 55 9.00 7.12 4.11
N PRO A 56 10.34 7.29 4.01
CA PRO A 56 11.19 6.29 3.38
C PRO A 56 11.07 4.97 4.15
N VAL A 57 10.80 3.87 3.44
CA VAL A 57 10.75 2.54 4.04
C VAL A 57 11.90 1.70 3.52
N ARG A 58 12.79 1.35 4.44
CA ARG A 58 13.89 0.43 4.20
C ARG A 58 13.41 -1.01 4.27
N LEU A 59 14.07 -1.87 3.53
CA LEU A 59 13.72 -3.29 3.51
C LEU A 59 13.91 -3.97 4.88
N ASP A 60 14.93 -3.56 5.62
CA ASP A 60 15.20 -4.06 6.98
C ASP A 60 14.07 -3.73 7.99
N ALA A 61 13.30 -2.67 7.74
CA ALA A 61 12.18 -2.24 8.56
C ALA A 61 10.86 -2.94 8.22
N ILE A 62 10.82 -3.77 7.18
CA ILE A 62 9.57 -4.32 6.66
C ILE A 62 8.86 -5.26 7.63
N GLY A 63 9.62 -5.89 8.54
CA GLY A 63 9.09 -6.75 9.59
C GLY A 63 8.25 -6.04 10.65
N ALA A 64 8.23 -4.70 10.65
CA ALA A 64 7.34 -3.91 11.50
C ALA A 64 5.89 -3.89 10.97
N TYR A 65 5.66 -4.30 9.72
CA TYR A 65 4.34 -4.28 9.10
C TYR A 65 3.70 -5.66 9.11
N ARG A 66 2.39 -5.68 9.39
CA ARG A 66 1.57 -6.88 9.40
C ARG A 66 1.15 -7.30 8.00
N ALA A 67 0.84 -6.34 7.14
CA ALA A 67 0.34 -6.56 5.79
C ALA A 67 0.90 -5.53 4.81
N ALA A 68 0.96 -5.92 3.55
CA ALA A 68 1.33 -5.06 2.45
C ALA A 68 0.34 -5.25 1.30
N PHE A 69 0.01 -4.17 0.60
CA PHE A 69 -0.95 -4.17 -0.50
C PHE A 69 -0.36 -3.44 -1.69
N ALA A 70 -0.44 -4.05 -2.87
CA ALA A 70 -0.14 -3.41 -4.14
C ALA A 70 -1.41 -2.78 -4.70
N LEU A 71 -1.31 -1.53 -5.15
CA LEU A 71 -2.38 -0.80 -5.80
C LEU A 71 -1.98 -0.46 -7.23
N ASN A 72 -2.87 -0.76 -8.16
CA ASN A 72 -2.76 -0.37 -9.56
C ASN A 72 -4.12 0.10 -10.09
N SER A 73 -4.19 0.39 -11.39
CA SER A 73 -5.44 0.82 -12.04
C SER A 73 -6.52 -0.27 -12.09
N THR A 74 -6.15 -1.54 -11.91
CA THR A 74 -7.08 -2.68 -12.00
C THR A 74 -7.54 -3.20 -10.64
N GLY A 75 -6.91 -2.78 -9.54
CA GLY A 75 -7.34 -3.19 -8.21
C GLY A 75 -6.32 -3.04 -7.08
N ILE A 76 -6.65 -3.72 -5.98
CA ILE A 76 -5.81 -3.86 -4.78
C ILE A 76 -5.51 -5.34 -4.60
N GLN A 77 -4.23 -5.68 -4.47
CA GLN A 77 -3.76 -7.04 -4.29
C GLN A 77 -2.97 -7.17 -3.00
N ASP A 78 -3.22 -8.24 -2.25
CA ASP A 78 -2.45 -8.58 -1.05
C ASP A 78 -1.04 -9.03 -1.47
N ILE A 79 -0.01 -8.46 -0.84
CA ILE A 79 1.37 -8.88 -1.05
C ILE A 79 1.70 -9.91 0.03
N ALA A 80 1.95 -11.16 -0.39
CA ALA A 80 2.26 -12.25 0.52
C ALA A 80 3.67 -12.15 1.12
N ALA A 81 4.64 -11.66 0.35
CA ALA A 81 6.02 -11.49 0.82
C ALA A 81 6.77 -10.40 0.04
N ILE A 82 7.74 -9.76 0.69
CA ILE A 82 8.70 -8.84 0.09
C ILE A 82 10.11 -9.28 0.52
N ASP A 83 10.99 -9.55 -0.44
CA ASP A 83 12.35 -10.08 -0.25
C ASP A 83 12.48 -11.20 0.81
N GLY A 84 11.59 -12.19 0.72
CA GLY A 84 11.59 -13.33 1.66
C GLY A 84 10.95 -13.06 3.02
N HIS A 85 10.63 -11.80 3.35
CA HIS A 85 9.78 -11.50 4.51
C HIS A 85 8.32 -11.78 4.18
N VAL A 86 7.72 -12.75 4.88
CA VAL A 86 6.31 -13.13 4.72
C VAL A 86 5.44 -12.28 5.63
N PHE A 87 4.41 -11.66 5.06
CA PHE A 87 3.41 -10.93 5.83
C PHE A 87 2.36 -11.87 6.41
N GLY A 88 1.98 -11.64 7.67
CA GLY A 88 0.84 -12.34 8.28
C GLY A 88 -0.51 -11.97 7.65
N GLY A 89 -0.57 -10.79 7.01
CA GLY A 89 -1.76 -10.28 6.36
C GLY A 89 -2.81 -9.74 7.34
N ASP A 90 -3.80 -9.07 6.78
CA ASP A 90 -4.98 -8.61 7.49
C ASP A 90 -6.18 -8.71 6.55
N ALA A 91 -6.85 -9.88 6.57
CA ALA A 91 -7.94 -10.18 5.65
C ALA A 91 -9.10 -9.18 5.79
N ARG A 92 -9.36 -8.68 7.01
CA ARG A 92 -10.42 -7.70 7.26
C ARG A 92 -10.08 -6.36 6.63
N PHE A 93 -8.87 -5.87 6.87
CA PHE A 93 -8.42 -4.61 6.28
C PHE A 93 -8.34 -4.71 4.75
N GLY A 94 -7.77 -5.78 4.21
CA GLY A 94 -7.70 -6.02 2.77
C GLY A 94 -9.08 -6.15 2.09
N ALA A 95 -10.05 -6.79 2.74
CA ALA A 95 -11.44 -6.83 2.25
C ALA A 95 -12.08 -5.43 2.27
N TRP A 96 -11.84 -4.64 3.31
CA TRP A 96 -12.34 -3.28 3.42
C TRP A 96 -11.76 -2.36 2.33
N LEU A 97 -10.45 -2.42 2.06
CA LEU A 97 -9.82 -1.66 0.98
C LEU A 97 -10.41 -2.00 -0.39
N ARG A 98 -10.63 -3.30 -0.67
CA ARG A 98 -11.25 -3.76 -1.93
C ARG A 98 -12.71 -3.32 -2.06
N ALA A 99 -13.48 -3.41 -0.97
CA ALA A 99 -14.88 -2.97 -0.95
C ALA A 99 -15.00 -1.46 -1.19
N LEU A 100 -14.08 -0.67 -0.61
CA LEU A 100 -14.00 0.76 -0.88
C LEU A 100 -13.76 1.05 -2.36
N LEU A 101 -12.77 0.38 -2.98
CA LEU A 101 -12.47 0.60 -4.39
C LEU A 101 -13.69 0.24 -5.27
N ALA A 102 -14.37 -0.87 -4.97
CA ALA A 102 -15.57 -1.30 -5.68
C ALA A 102 -16.76 -0.35 -5.49
N ALA A 103 -16.84 0.35 -4.37
CA ALA A 103 -17.88 1.35 -4.09
C ALA A 103 -17.60 2.71 -4.74
N SER A 104 -16.38 2.95 -5.22
CA SER A 104 -16.07 4.16 -5.98
C SER A 104 -16.74 4.07 -7.35
N PRO A 105 -17.43 5.12 -7.82
CA PRO A 105 -17.95 5.17 -9.19
C PRO A 105 -16.75 5.19 -10.13
N TRP A 106 -16.33 4.03 -10.61
CA TRP A 106 -15.32 3.92 -11.64
C TRP A 106 -16.04 4.14 -12.97
N GLU A 107 -16.01 5.36 -13.50
CA GLU A 107 -16.39 5.62 -14.89
C GLU A 107 -15.24 5.11 -15.78
N PRO A 108 -15.48 4.07 -16.61
CA PRO A 108 -14.51 3.70 -17.62
C PRO A 108 -14.46 4.84 -18.65
N PHE A 109 -13.25 5.35 -18.91
CA PHE A 109 -12.97 6.20 -20.06
C PHE A 109 -12.96 5.39 -21.36
#